data_AF-A0A520J068-F1
#
_entry.id   AF-A0A520J068-F1
#
_cell.length_a   1.000
_cell.length_b   1.000
_cell.length_c   1.000
_cell.angle_alpha   90.00
_cell.angle_beta   90.00
_cell.angle_gamma   90.00
#
_symmetry.space_group_name_H-M   'P 1'
#
loop_
_entity.id
_entity.type
_entity.pdbx_description
1 polymer ?
#
loop_
_entity_poly.entity_id
_entity_poly.type
_entity_poly.pdbx_seq_one_letter_code
_entity_poly.pdbx_strand_id
1 'polypeptide(L)' 'SWLARRLWSSRDRCLPRSLALAHALRASGSAARLVLGVALNPFTAHAWVQDGDRVVNDTLDHAALFTPILVT' A
#
# COMPACT_ATOMS: atom_id res chain seq x y z
N SER A 1 21.34 -13.62 11.74
CA SER A 1 20.10 -14.07 11.05
C SER A 1 19.66 -12.99 10.09
N TRP A 2 19.64 -13.29 8.79
CA TRP A 2 19.48 -12.33 7.68
C TRP A 2 18.03 -11.89 7.39
N LEU A 3 17.09 -12.21 8.29
CA LEU A 3 15.65 -12.20 7.97
C LEU A 3 14.96 -10.83 8.06
N ALA A 4 15.56 -9.81 8.68
CA ALA A 4 14.88 -8.53 8.93
C ALA A 4 15.17 -7.43 7.89
N ARG A 5 16.12 -7.63 6.97
CA ARG A 5 16.65 -6.56 6.10
C ARG A 5 15.87 -6.34 4.79
N ARG A 6 14.69 -6.94 4.61
CA ARG A 6 13.91 -6.85 3.37
C ARG A 6 12.39 -6.67 3.56
N LEU A 7 11.95 -6.17 4.71
CA LEU A 7 10.57 -5.66 4.86
C LEU A 7 10.44 -4.20 4.39
N TRP A 8 11.56 -3.54 4.09
CA TRP A 8 11.66 -2.11 3.76
C TRP A 8 12.38 -1.86 2.43
N SER A 9 11.74 -2.14 1.31
CA SER A 9 12.20 -1.60 0.02
C SER A 9 10.96 -1.26 -0.80
N SER A 10 10.59 -0.02 -1.10
CA SER A 10 11.35 1.25 -1.20
C SER A 10 10.33 2.41 -1.24
N ARG A 11 10.26 3.43 -0.37
CA ARG A 11 11.24 4.13 0.48
C ARG A 11 10.60 4.47 1.84
N ASP A 12 10.65 3.59 2.85
CA ASP A 12 10.18 3.70 4.26
C ASP A 12 8.86 4.39 4.61
N ARG A 13 8.16 4.89 3.59
CA ARG A 13 7.11 5.88 3.73
C ARG A 13 5.85 5.50 2.97
N CYS A 14 5.84 4.42 2.18
CA CYS A 14 4.63 3.98 1.49
C CYS A 14 3.52 3.71 2.52
N LEU A 15 3.81 2.90 3.54
CA LEU A 15 2.85 2.61 4.61
C LEU A 15 2.38 3.86 5.36
N PRO A 16 3.24 4.66 6.02
CA PRO A 16 2.76 5.81 6.78
C PRO A 16 2.11 6.88 5.89
N ARG A 17 2.52 7.04 4.62
CA ARG A 17 1.85 7.96 3.69
C ARG A 17 0.47 7.47 3.27
N SER A 18 0.36 6.20 2.91
CA SER A 18 -0.93 5.60 2.52
C SER A 18 -1.89 5.56 3.71
N LEU A 19 -1.39 5.30 4.91
CA LEU A 19 -2.17 5.38 6.14
C LEU A 19 -2.68 6.81 6.38
N ALA A 20 -1.78 7.80 6.37
CA ALA A 20 -2.15 9.20 6.57
C ALA A 20 -3.14 9.70 5.50
N LEU A 21 -2.93 9.30 4.24
CA LEU A 21 -3.81 9.65 3.13
C LEU A 21 -5.19 9.01 3.27
N ALA A 22 -5.26 7.70 3.59
CA ALA A 22 -6.53 7.02 3.82
C ALA A 22 -7.31 7.68 4.97
N HIS A 23 -6.63 8.05 6.07
CA HIS A 23 -7.25 8.80 7.16
C HIS A 23 -7.79 10.16 6.72
N ALA A 24 -7.00 10.95 5.98
CA ALA A 24 -7.41 12.26 5.50
C ALA A 24 -8.62 12.18 4.55
N LEU A 25 -8.63 11.23 3.61
CA LEU A 25 -9.73 11.01 2.68
C LEU A 25 -11.01 10.54 3.39
N ARG A 26 -10.89 9.64 4.37
CA ARG A 26 -12.03 9.21 5.19
C ARG A 26 -12.59 10.37 6.01
N ALA A 27 -11.73 11.22 6.56
CA ALA A 27 -12.16 12.42 7.27
C ALA A 27 -12.91 13.41 6.36
N SER A 28 -12.68 13.37 5.03
CA SER A 28 -13.42 14.15 4.05
C SER A 28 -14.64 13.41 3.45
N GLY A 29 -15.03 12.25 3.99
CA GLY A 29 -16.21 11.49 3.56
C GLY A 29 -15.98 10.50 2.40
N SER A 30 -14.73 10.29 1.95
CA SER A 30 -14.41 9.27 0.96
C SER A 30 -14.41 7.87 1.57
N ALA A 31 -14.76 6.86 0.76
CA ALA A 31 -14.67 5.45 1.10
C ALA A 31 -13.27 4.86 0.84
N ALA A 32 -12.23 5.71 0.79
CA ALA A 32 -10.85 5.31 0.56
C ALA A 32 -10.40 4.18 1.51
N ARG A 33 -9.69 3.20 0.95
CA ARG A 33 -9.21 2.00 1.62
C ARG A 33 -7.69 1.95 1.57
N LEU A 34 -7.06 1.75 2.71
CA LEU A 34 -5.65 1.34 2.75
C LEU A 34 -5.56 -0.12 2.32
N VAL A 35 -4.67 -0.41 1.38
CA VAL A 35 -4.35 -1.76 0.93
C VAL A 35 -2.87 -2.06 1.22
N LEU A 36 -2.60 -3.21 1.82
CA LEU A 36 -1.25 -3.76 1.98
C LEU A 36 -1.09 -4.93 1.03
N GLY A 37 -0.03 -4.93 0.23
CA GLY A 37 0.25 -5.99 -0.72
C GLY A 37 1.69 -6.49 -0.63
N VAL A 38 1.88 -7.73 -1.08
CA VAL A 38 3.19 -8.38 -1.14
C VAL A 38 3.46 -8.99 -2.51
N ALA A 39 4.70 -8.93 -2.96
CA ALA A 39 5.25 -9.75 -4.04
C ALA A 39 6.29 -10.71 -3.42
N LEU A 40 6.43 -11.94 -3.91
CA LEU A 40 7.25 -12.97 -3.25
C LEU A 40 8.65 -13.19 -3.86
N ASN A 41 8.94 -12.68 -5.06
CA ASN A 41 10.24 -12.90 -5.72
C ASN A 41 10.79 -11.64 -6.43
N PRO A 42 11.62 -10.83 -5.76
CA PRO A 42 11.98 -10.90 -4.34
C PRO A 42 10.80 -10.52 -3.43
N PHE A 43 10.82 -10.97 -2.18
CA PHE A 43 9.85 -10.49 -1.18
C PHE A 43 9.88 -8.96 -1.10
N THR A 44 8.74 -8.34 -1.40
CA THR A 44 8.56 -6.88 -1.39
C THR A 44 7.19 -6.56 -0.84
N ALA A 45 7.13 -5.71 0.20
CA ALA A 45 5.88 -5.20 0.74
C ALA A 45 5.61 -3.79 0.21
N HIS A 46 4.34 -3.49 -0.05
CA HIS A 46 3.90 -2.18 -0.51
C HIS A 46 2.54 -1.82 0.09
N ALA A 47 2.25 -0.52 0.14
CA ALA A 47 1.01 -0.01 0.66
C ALA A 47 0.50 1.16 -0.18
N TRP A 48 -0.76 1.12 -0.59
CA TRP A 48 -1.41 2.15 -1.38
C TRP A 48 -2.83 2.44 -0.86
N VAL A 49 -3.43 3.49 -1.38
CA VAL A 49 -4.83 3.84 -1.12
C VAL A 49 -5.65 3.59 -2.37
N GLN A 50 -6.83 2.98 -2.19
CA GLN A 50 -7.79 2.75 -3.25
C GLN A 50 -9.18 3.27 -2.87
N ASP A 51 -9.81 4.05 -3.75
CA ASP A 51 -11.20 4.50 -3.61
C ASP A 51 -12.01 3.99 -4.81
N GLY A 52 -12.93 3.06 -4.55
CA GLY A 52 -13.59 2.30 -5.61
C GLY A 52 -12.60 1.56 -6.52
N ASP A 53 -12.59 1.93 -7.79
CA ASP A 53 -11.74 1.41 -8.87
C ASP A 53 -10.43 2.18 -9.04
N ARG A 54 -10.23 3.28 -8.30
CA ARG A 54 -9.07 4.16 -8.44
C ARG A 54 -8.00 3.87 -7.41
N VAL A 55 -6.79 3.60 -7.87
CA VAL A 55 -5.57 3.69 -7.05
C VAL A 55 -5.17 5.17 -6.93
N VAL A 56 -5.07 5.67 -5.70
CA VAL A 56 -5.03 7.12 -5.45
C VAL A 56 -3.61 7.69 -5.42
N ASN A 57 -2.68 6.98 -4.78
CA ASN A 57 -1.29 7.44 -4.58
C ASN A 57 -0.25 6.52 -5.22
N ASP A 58 -0.70 5.72 -6.18
CA ASP A 58 0.12 4.87 -7.01
C ASP A 58 -0.57 4.65 -8.36
N THR A 59 -0.01 3.80 -9.21
CA THR A 59 -0.64 3.38 -10.47
C THR A 59 -1.28 2.00 -10.32
N LEU A 60 -2.30 1.73 -11.13
CA LEU A 60 -2.92 0.41 -11.20
C LEU A 60 -1.91 -0.67 -11.61
N ASP A 61 -1.07 -0.38 -12.61
CA ASP A 61 -0.05 -1.31 -13.11
C ASP A 61 0.98 -1.68 -12.03
N HIS A 62 1.39 -0.70 -11.21
CA HIS A 62 2.32 -0.97 -10.12
C HIS A 62 1.64 -1.73 -8.97
N ALA A 63 0.41 -1.35 -8.59
CA ALA A 63 -0.36 -2.05 -7.56
C ALA A 63 -0.65 -3.52 -7.96
N ALA A 64 -0.87 -3.79 -9.24
CA ALA A 64 -1.12 -5.13 -9.78
C ALA A 64 0.07 -6.09 -9.65
N LEU A 65 1.29 -5.59 -9.39
CA LEU A 65 2.45 -6.43 -9.08
C LEU A 65 2.38 -7.09 -7.70
N PHE A 66 1.47 -6.63 -6.83
CA PHE A 66 1.35 -7.08 -5.46
C PHE A 66 0.05 -7.85 -5.24
N THR A 67 0.14 -8.93 -4.45
CA THR A 67 -1.05 -9.63 -3.94
C THR A 67 -1.54 -8.93 -2.68
N PRO A 68 -2.79 -8.41 -2.63
CA PRO A 68 -3.34 -7.83 -1.41
C PRO A 68 -3.43 -8.85 -0.27
N ILE A 69 -2.98 -8.45 0.92
CA ILE A 69 -3.05 -9.24 2.15
C ILE A 69 -3.88 -8.56 3.25
N LEU A 70 -4.16 -7.26 3.11
CA LEU A 70 -5.07 -6.51 3.97
C LEU A 70 -5.72 -5.37 3.19
N VAL A 71 -7.02 -5.18 3.41
CA VAL A 71 -7.83 -4.07 2.89
C VAL A 71 -8.69 -3.56 4.03
N THR A 72 -8.70 -2.25 4.25
CA THR A 72 -9.49 -1.57 5.31
C THR A 72 -10.75 -0.91 4.77
#